data_AF-A0A653C5S4-F1
#
_entry.id   AF-A0A653C5S4-F1
#
_cell.length_a   1.000
_cell.length_b   1.000
_cell.length_c   1.000
_cell.angle_alpha   90.00
_cell.angle_beta   90.00
_cell.angle_gamma   90.00
#
_symmetry.space_group_name_H-M   'P 1'
#
loop_
_entity.id
_entity.type
_entity.pdbx_description
1 polymer ?
#
loop_
_entity_poly.entity_id
_entity_poly.type
_entity_poly.pdbx_seq_one_letter_code
_entity_poly.pdbx_strand_id
1 'polypeptide(L)' 'MDSDKAGSSNSKFWTRRELFQMVQEQNLSNINEKLDFIENYLLSYDDYTEDETKGIKHNCRRLRSEF' A
#
# COMPACT_ATOMS: atom_id res chain seq x y z
N MET A 1 -15.87 15.98 30.05
CA MET A 1 -14.69 15.16 29.73
C MET A 1 -15.11 14.29 28.58
N ASP A 2 -15.07 14.86 27.38
CA ASP A 2 -15.46 14.19 26.15
C ASP A 2 -14.24 13.38 25.70
N SER A 3 -14.34 12.07 25.90
CA SER A 3 -13.28 11.13 25.58
C SER A 3 -12.98 11.19 24.08
N ASP A 4 -11.81 11.72 23.75
CA ASP A 4 -11.07 11.48 22.53
C ASP A 4 -10.92 9.98 22.30
N LYS A 5 -11.92 9.36 21.68
CA LYS A 5 -11.76 8.10 20.95
C LYS A 5 -11.59 8.44 19.47
N ALA A 6 -10.58 9.24 19.18
CA ALA A 6 -9.92 9.12 17.89
C ALA A 6 -9.33 7.71 17.87
N GLY A 7 -10.00 6.79 17.18
CA GLY A 7 -9.46 5.46 16.93
C GLY A 7 -8.07 5.67 16.34
N SER A 8 -7.05 5.26 17.09
CA SER A 8 -5.69 5.17 16.58
C SER A 8 -5.70 4.05 15.55
N SER A 9 -6.22 4.33 14.36
CA SER A 9 -5.88 3.56 13.18
C SER A 9 -4.37 3.71 13.07
N ASN A 10 -3.64 2.64 13.37
CA ASN A 10 -2.19 2.52 13.21
C ASN A 10 -1.78 2.57 11.71
N SER A 11 -2.64 3.13 10.86
CA SER A 11 -2.43 3.38 9.45
C SER A 11 -1.33 4.41 9.30
N LYS A 12 -0.10 3.91 9.34
CA LYS A 12 1.09 4.67 8.97
C LYS A 12 0.86 5.15 7.54
N PHE A 13 0.71 6.46 7.39
CA PHE A 13 0.60 7.10 6.09
C PHE A 13 1.96 7.01 5.40
N TRP A 14 2.11 6.04 4.51
CA TRP A 14 3.31 5.91 3.69
C TRP A 14 3.36 7.03 2.67
N THR A 15 4.44 7.80 2.71
CA THR A 15 4.70 8.81 1.69
C THR A 15 5.11 8.14 0.39
N ARG A 16 4.83 8.80 -0.74
CA ARG A 16 5.29 8.36 -2.07
C ARG A 16 6.81 8.10 -2.10
N ARG A 17 7.60 8.87 -1.34
CA ARG A 17 9.06 8.73 -1.27
C ARG A 17 9.46 7.40 -0.61
N GLU A 18 8.84 7.05 0.50
CA GLU A 18 9.14 5.80 1.22
C GLU A 18 8.79 4.58 0.39
N LEU A 19 7.61 4.59 -0.26
CA LEU A 19 7.22 3.53 -1.19
C LEU A 19 8.21 3.40 -2.35
N PHE A 20 8.67 4.52 -2.90
CA PHE A 20 9.65 4.50 -3.99
C PHE A 20 11.01 3.95 -3.55
N GLN A 21 11.52 4.37 -2.39
CA GLN A 21 12.79 3.86 -1.85
C GLN A 21 12.72 2.36 -1.59
N MET A 22 11.65 1.89 -0.94
CA MET A 22 11.44 0.48 -0.67
C MET A 22 11.44 -0.36 -1.95
N VAL A 23 10.77 0.11 -3.00
CA VAL A 23 10.73 -0.57 -4.30
C VAL A 23 12.09 -0.54 -5.01
N GLN A 24 12.87 0.54 -4.86
CA GLN A 24 14.23 0.59 -5.39
C GLN A 24 15.16 -0.42 -4.71
N GLU A 25 15.03 -0.61 -3.39
CA GLU A 25 15.84 -1.56 -2.62
C GLU A 25 15.60 -3.03 -3.04
N GLN A 26 14.39 -3.36 -3.51
CA GLN A 26 14.09 -4.73 -3.97
C GLN A 26 14.77 -5.11 -5.29
N ASN A 27 15.39 -4.16 -6.00
CA ASN A 27 16.07 -4.38 -7.28
C ASN A 27 15.21 -5.13 -8.33
N LEU A 28 13.90 -4.88 -8.33
CA LEU A 28 12.94 -5.57 -9.21
C LEU A 28 13.05 -5.05 -10.65
N SER A 29 12.95 -5.98 -11.61
CA SER A 29 13.35 -5.75 -12.99
C SER A 29 12.29 -5.03 -13.82
N ASN A 30 11.01 -5.30 -13.54
CA ASN A 30 9.89 -4.77 -14.31
C ASN A 30 8.80 -4.15 -13.42
N ILE A 31 7.94 -3.34 -14.03
CA ILE A 31 6.89 -2.60 -13.32
C ILE A 31 5.84 -3.51 -12.69
N ASN A 32 5.56 -4.67 -13.29
CA ASN A 32 4.59 -5.63 -12.75
C ASN A 32 5.10 -6.26 -11.46
N GLU A 33 6.37 -6.69 -11.43
CA GLU A 33 7.03 -7.19 -10.20
C GLU A 33 7.02 -6.13 -9.09
N LYS A 34 7.28 -4.86 -9.43
CA LYS A 34 7.23 -3.75 -8.47
C LYS A 34 5.83 -3.55 -7.91
N LEU A 35 4.80 -3.62 -8.76
CA LEU A 35 3.40 -3.49 -8.33
C LEU A 35 2.94 -4.70 -7.49
N ASP A 36 3.37 -5.92 -7.84
CA ASP A 36 3.14 -7.13 -7.03
C ASP A 36 3.77 -7.00 -5.64
N PHE A 37 5.01 -6.50 -5.57
CA PHE A 37 5.68 -6.27 -4.30
C PHE A 37 4.93 -5.24 -3.44
N ILE A 38 4.58 -4.08 -4.00
CA ILE A 38 3.85 -3.03 -3.27
C ILE A 38 2.50 -3.55 -2.77
N GLU A 39 1.75 -4.25 -3.62
CA GLU A 39 0.44 -4.81 -3.27
C GLU A 39 0.56 -5.77 -2.08
N ASN A 40 1.48 -6.73 -2.17
CA ASN A 40 1.68 -7.71 -1.09
C ASN A 40 2.22 -7.05 0.17
N TYR A 41 3.16 -6.11 0.05
CA TYR A 41 3.73 -5.40 1.19
C TYR A 41 2.65 -4.63 1.94
N LEU A 42 1.87 -3.81 1.24
CA LEU A 42 0.77 -3.06 1.85
C LEU A 42 -0.18 -4.03 2.54
N LEU A 43 -0.70 -5.04 1.83
CA LEU A 43 -1.66 -5.98 2.40
C LEU A 43 -1.14 -6.81 3.59
N SER A 44 0.19 -6.91 3.76
CA SER A 44 0.82 -7.55 4.92
C SER A 44 1.15 -6.60 6.07
N TYR A 45 1.11 -5.28 5.81
CA TYR A 45 1.61 -4.26 6.71
C TYR A 45 0.60 -3.87 7.80
N ASP A 46 -0.69 -3.86 7.47
CA ASP A 46 -1.77 -3.47 8.39
C ASP A 46 -3.01 -4.33 8.14
N ASP A 47 -3.88 -4.38 9.15
CA ASP A 47 -5.17 -5.09 9.07
C ASP A 47 -6.20 -4.21 8.37
N TYR A 48 -6.09 -4.13 7.04
CA TYR A 48 -7.04 -3.40 6.21
C TYR A 48 -8.42 -4.05 6.23
N THR A 49 -9.45 -3.21 6.20
CA THR A 49 -10.82 -3.67 5.92
C THR A 49 -10.92 -4.27 4.52
N GLU A 50 -12.01 -5.00 4.26
CA GLU A 50 -12.24 -5.60 2.95
C GLU A 50 -12.33 -4.54 1.83
N ASP A 51 -12.92 -3.38 2.13
CA ASP A 51 -13.07 -2.27 1.18
C ASP A 51 -11.73 -1.59 0.90
N GLU A 52 -10.89 -1.38 1.92
CA GLU A 52 -9.53 -0.86 1.75
C GLU A 52 -8.66 -1.84 0.95
N THR A 53 -8.75 -3.14 1.25
CA THR A 53 -8.08 -4.21 0.50
C THR A 53 -8.49 -4.18 -0.97
N LYS A 54 -9.79 -4.04 -1.27
CA LYS A 54 -10.30 -3.91 -2.65
C LYS A 54 -9.76 -2.65 -3.33
N GLY A 55 -9.68 -1.53 -2.61
CA GLY A 55 -9.12 -0.28 -3.11
C GLY A 55 -7.64 -0.41 -3.51
N ILE A 56 -6.82 -1.02 -2.65
CA ILE A 56 -5.39 -1.29 -2.93
C ILE A 56 -5.25 -2.15 -4.19
N LYS A 57 -5.95 -3.29 -4.24
CA LYS A 57 -5.91 -4.21 -5.40
C LYS A 57 -6.38 -3.56 -6.69
N HIS A 58 -7.44 -2.75 -6.62
CA HIS A 58 -7.97 -2.03 -7.77
C HIS A 58 -6.94 -1.03 -8.32
N ASN A 59 -6.29 -0.26 -7.44
CA ASN A 59 -5.27 0.70 -7.84
C ASN A 59 -4.05 0.02 -8.47
N CYS A 60 -3.56 -1.07 -7.89
CA CYS A 60 -2.46 -1.85 -8.47
C CYS A 60 -2.84 -2.41 -9.84
N ARG A 61 -4.05 -2.98 -10.00
CA ARG A 61 -4.54 -3.45 -11.31
C ARG A 61 -4.65 -2.34 -12.34
N ARG A 62 -5.21 -1.18 -11.96
CA ARG A 62 -5.35 -0.03 -12.87
C ARG A 62 -3.98 0.41 -13.38
N LEU A 63 -3.00 0.55 -12.49
CA LEU A 63 -1.64 0.91 -12.88
C LEU A 63 -1.01 -0.14 -13.82
N ARG A 64 -1.19 -1.44 -13.57
CA ARG A 64 -0.71 -2.49 -14.49
C ARG A 64 -1.28 -2.39 -15.90
N SER A 65 -2.51 -1.87 -16.06
CA SER A 65 -3.12 -1.70 -17.39
C SER A 65 -2.62 -0.47 -18.14
N GLU A 66 -1.95 0.46 -17.46
CA GLU A 66 -1.40 1.69 -18.03
C GLU A 66 0.05 1.54 -18.51
N PHE A 67 0.71 0.41 -18.21
CA PHE A 67 2.08 0.08 -18.60
C PHE A 67 2.15 -1.22 -19.42
#